data_AF-A0A2D6TK75-F1
#
_entry.id   AF-A0A2D6TK75-F1
#
_cell.length_a   1.000
_cell.length_b   1.000
_cell.length_c   1.000
_cell.angle_alpha   90.00
_cell.angle_beta   90.00
_cell.angle_gamma   90.00
#
_symmetry.space_group_name_H-M   'P 1'
#
loop_
_entity.id
_entity.type
_entity.pdbx_description
1 polymer ?
#
loop_
_entity_poly.entity_id
_entity_poly.type
_entity_poly.pdbx_seq_one_letter_code
_entity_poly.pdbx_strand_id
1 'polypeptide(L)'
;MKKIIVTGGLGFIGSNLIKILLKKDFFIINIDRVSYASSFYNTREFIKNNNYKFIRCNINNSKRLFSIFKKFKPDGIFNLAAETHVDRSIDGPHPFIINNINGTFSLLECFRKYSKIKKNSKLIHISTDEVYGDVLKGRSHENHPYKPSSPYAASKASSDHLVFSYVRTFNLNCIITNCSNNYGPRQHPEKLIPKLIYNILNNKPLPIYGNGKNYREWIYVDDHCEALIKVLKKGKKGEFYNIGSNINLNNIEISNSLLKIAKKTINLGNKVKIKFVKDRPGHDIRYALNSNKIKKKIGWKPKTKFIEGIKNTFIWYLDNREYYKNISKKNITNRLGNKID
;
A
#
# COMPACT_ATOMS: atom_id res chain seq x y z
N MET A 1 7.32 -15.87 -21.53
CA MET A 1 7.33 -14.95 -20.37
C MET A 1 5.93 -14.43 -20.07
N LYS A 2 5.48 -14.48 -18.81
CA LYS A 2 4.15 -13.94 -18.41
C LYS A 2 4.20 -12.42 -18.33
N LYS A 3 3.14 -11.75 -18.80
CA LYS A 3 3.01 -10.29 -18.80
C LYS A 3 2.09 -9.84 -17.66
N ILE A 4 2.57 -8.93 -16.82
CA ILE A 4 1.82 -8.44 -15.67
C ILE A 4 1.65 -6.93 -15.78
N ILE A 5 0.42 -6.46 -15.59
CA ILE A 5 0.17 -5.04 -15.35
C ILE A 5 0.23 -4.78 -13.84
N VAL A 6 0.92 -3.72 -13.45
CA VAL A 6 0.89 -3.16 -12.10
C VAL A 6 0.36 -1.74 -12.20
N THR A 7 -0.81 -1.45 -11.65
CA THR A 7 -1.30 -0.06 -11.53
C THR A 7 -0.70 0.56 -10.26
N GLY A 8 -0.33 1.85 -10.32
CA GLY A 8 0.28 2.54 -9.18
C GLY A 8 1.74 2.14 -8.91
N GLY A 9 2.45 1.66 -9.94
CA GLY A 9 3.78 1.08 -9.77
C GLY A 9 4.91 2.10 -9.55
N LEU A 10 4.66 3.41 -9.65
CA LEU A 10 5.59 4.43 -9.15
C LEU A 10 5.46 4.67 -7.64
N GLY A 11 4.42 4.11 -7.01
CA GLY A 11 4.19 4.21 -5.57
C GLY A 11 5.00 3.23 -4.73
N PHE A 12 4.76 3.25 -3.41
CA PHE A 12 5.50 2.46 -2.43
C PHE A 12 5.41 0.94 -2.65
N ILE A 13 4.23 0.34 -2.46
CA ILE A 13 4.06 -1.11 -2.57
C ILE A 13 4.26 -1.55 -4.03
N GLY A 14 3.71 -0.78 -4.99
CA GLY A 14 3.80 -1.11 -6.42
C GLY A 14 5.23 -1.23 -6.92
N SER A 15 6.12 -0.30 -6.56
CA SER A 15 7.52 -0.36 -7.00
C SER A 15 8.31 -1.51 -6.37
N ASN A 16 8.04 -1.85 -5.10
CA ASN A 16 8.64 -3.02 -4.45
C ASN A 16 8.13 -4.33 -5.08
N LEU A 17 6.83 -4.41 -5.43
CA LEU A 17 6.27 -5.55 -6.13
C LEU A 17 6.91 -5.73 -7.52
N ILE A 18 7.07 -4.65 -8.28
CA ILE A 18 7.73 -4.67 -9.60
C ILE A 18 9.16 -5.21 -9.48
N LYS A 19 9.93 -4.74 -8.50
CA LYS A 19 11.30 -5.22 -8.24
C LYS A 19 11.34 -6.75 -8.07
N ILE A 20 10.42 -7.32 -7.28
CA ILE A 20 10.39 -8.77 -7.05
C ILE A 20 9.88 -9.52 -8.29
N LEU A 21 8.91 -8.98 -9.02
CA LEU A 21 8.40 -9.62 -10.24
C LEU A 21 9.46 -9.66 -11.35
N LEU A 22 10.25 -8.61 -11.53
CA LEU A 22 11.34 -8.59 -12.52
C LEU A 22 12.41 -9.65 -12.21
N LYS A 23 12.72 -9.87 -10.93
CA LYS A 23 13.61 -10.97 -10.49
C LYS A 23 13.02 -12.38 -10.69
N LYS A 24 11.75 -12.49 -11.10
CA LYS A 24 11.03 -13.75 -11.36
C LYS A 24 10.62 -13.87 -12.82
N ASP A 25 11.33 -13.18 -13.71
CA ASP A 25 11.18 -13.25 -15.18
C ASP A 25 9.75 -12.96 -15.67
N PHE A 26 9.10 -11.97 -15.05
CA PHE A 26 7.87 -11.39 -15.58
C PHE A 26 8.18 -10.16 -16.46
N PHE A 27 7.39 -9.98 -17.51
CA PHE A 27 7.37 -8.73 -18.27
C PHE A 27 6.36 -7.78 -17.62
N ILE A 28 6.80 -6.60 -17.19
CA ILE A 28 6.03 -5.66 -16.39
C ILE A 28 5.59 -4.48 -17.22
N ILE A 29 4.29 -4.22 -17.18
CA ILE A 29 3.67 -2.99 -17.65
C ILE A 29 3.25 -2.18 -16.42
N ASN A 30 4.07 -1.19 -16.05
CA ASN A 30 3.76 -0.26 -14.97
C ASN A 30 2.82 0.85 -15.50
N ILE A 31 1.61 0.89 -14.98
CA ILE A 31 0.64 1.96 -15.26
C ILE A 31 0.55 2.88 -14.06
N ASP A 32 0.82 4.16 -14.26
CA ASP A 32 0.68 5.16 -13.19
C ASP A 32 0.22 6.51 -13.76
N ARG A 33 -0.53 7.28 -12.98
CA ARG A 33 -0.98 8.63 -13.38
C ARG A 33 0.08 9.70 -13.13
N VAL A 34 1.11 9.38 -12.34
CA VAL A 34 2.14 10.30 -11.85
C VAL A 34 1.51 11.37 -10.95
N SER A 35 1.06 10.95 -9.77
CA SER A 35 0.50 11.85 -8.74
C SER A 35 1.58 12.38 -7.79
N TYR A 36 1.18 13.11 -6.75
CA TYR A 36 2.09 13.59 -5.71
C TYR A 36 2.84 12.45 -5.00
N ALA A 37 2.24 11.25 -4.92
CA ALA A 37 2.80 10.09 -4.24
C ALA A 37 3.63 9.19 -5.18
N SER A 38 3.65 9.51 -6.47
CA SER A 38 4.42 8.79 -7.48
C SER A 38 5.85 9.31 -7.53
N SER A 39 6.84 8.42 -7.58
CA SER A 39 8.25 8.82 -7.70
C SER A 39 8.99 7.93 -8.69
N PHE A 40 9.58 8.53 -9.72
CA PHE A 40 10.46 7.82 -10.65
C PHE A 40 11.74 7.31 -9.96
N TYR A 41 12.12 7.89 -8.82
CA TYR A 41 13.20 7.38 -7.99
C TYR A 41 12.94 5.93 -7.56
N ASN A 42 11.67 5.55 -7.36
CA ASN A 42 11.28 4.20 -6.96
C ASN A 42 11.51 3.15 -8.05
N THR A 43 11.61 3.58 -9.30
CA THR A 43 11.75 2.71 -10.48
C THR A 43 13.09 2.86 -11.21
N ARG A 44 13.99 3.73 -10.70
CA ARG A 44 15.26 4.07 -11.36
C ARG A 44 16.14 2.86 -11.65
N GLU A 45 16.11 1.84 -10.78
CA GLU A 45 16.95 0.65 -10.90
C GLU A 45 16.55 -0.26 -12.07
N PHE A 46 15.33 -0.13 -12.62
CA PHE A 46 14.83 -0.99 -13.69
C PHE A 46 14.36 -0.21 -14.93
N ILE A 47 14.71 1.08 -15.07
CA ILE A 47 14.32 1.88 -16.24
C ILE A 47 14.92 1.36 -17.55
N LYS A 48 16.12 0.75 -17.50
CA LYS A 48 16.81 0.13 -18.64
C LYS A 48 16.53 -1.38 -18.77
N ASN A 49 15.65 -1.94 -17.94
CA ASN A 49 15.35 -3.37 -17.99
C ASN A 49 14.39 -3.65 -19.16
N ASN A 50 14.80 -4.52 -20.10
CA ASN A 50 14.00 -4.89 -21.27
C ASN A 50 12.63 -5.51 -20.94
N ASN A 51 12.50 -6.08 -19.73
CA ASN A 51 11.27 -6.65 -19.21
C ASN A 51 10.41 -5.63 -18.46
N TYR A 52 10.75 -4.35 -18.45
CA TYR A 52 10.01 -3.30 -17.79
C TYR A 52 9.54 -2.24 -18.80
N LYS A 53 8.26 -1.88 -18.73
CA LYS A 53 7.69 -0.79 -19.50
C LYS A 53 6.80 0.10 -18.65
N PHE A 54 7.13 1.38 -18.58
CA PHE A 54 6.27 2.39 -17.98
C PHE A 54 5.30 2.98 -19.00
N ILE A 55 4.04 3.14 -18.59
CA ILE A 55 3.01 3.83 -19.37
C ILE A 55 2.26 4.77 -18.44
N ARG A 56 2.43 6.08 -18.67
CA ARG A 56 1.61 7.09 -17.99
C ARG A 56 0.15 6.91 -18.40
N CYS A 57 -0.74 6.57 -17.48
CA CYS A 57 -2.18 6.47 -17.73
C CYS A 57 -2.95 6.59 -16.41
N ASN A 58 -4.00 7.41 -16.40
CA ASN A 58 -4.99 7.38 -15.34
C ASN A 58 -5.92 6.18 -15.58
N ILE A 59 -6.19 5.37 -14.55
CA ILE A 59 -7.10 4.21 -14.66
C ILE A 59 -8.55 4.62 -14.97
N ASN A 60 -8.92 5.88 -14.73
CA ASN A 60 -10.20 6.46 -15.17
C ASN A 60 -10.28 6.65 -16.69
N ASN A 61 -9.15 6.66 -17.42
CA ASN A 61 -9.16 6.74 -18.88
C ASN A 61 -9.41 5.34 -19.48
N SER A 62 -10.67 4.92 -19.48
CA SER A 62 -11.09 3.59 -19.94
C SER A 62 -10.67 3.27 -21.38
N LYS A 63 -10.70 4.26 -22.29
CA LYS A 63 -10.28 4.07 -23.69
C LYS A 63 -8.80 3.70 -23.78
N ARG A 64 -7.93 4.46 -23.11
CA ARG A 64 -6.48 4.21 -23.08
C ARG A 64 -6.13 2.96 -22.29
N LEU A 65 -6.80 2.72 -21.16
CA LEU A 65 -6.57 1.53 -20.35
C LEU A 65 -6.90 0.25 -21.13
N PHE A 66 -8.04 0.22 -21.82
CA PHE A 66 -8.44 -0.93 -22.63
C PHE A 66 -7.53 -1.13 -23.85
N SER A 67 -7.02 -0.06 -24.48
CA SER A 67 -6.06 -0.20 -25.58
C SER A 67 -4.73 -0.81 -25.09
N ILE A 68 -4.28 -0.46 -23.88
CA ILE A 68 -3.12 -1.11 -23.23
C ILE A 68 -3.40 -2.60 -23.03
N PHE A 69 -4.59 -2.98 -22.53
CA PHE A 69 -4.93 -4.40 -22.32
C PHE A 69 -4.89 -5.20 -23.63
N LYS A 70 -5.49 -4.66 -24.70
CA LYS A 70 -5.47 -5.29 -26.02
C LYS A 70 -4.06 -5.43 -26.60
N LYS A 71 -3.22 -4.40 -26.43
CA LYS A 71 -1.83 -4.39 -26.92
C LYS A 71 -0.95 -5.41 -26.20
N PHE A 72 -0.98 -5.42 -24.86
CA PHE A 72 -0.03 -6.22 -24.08
C PHE A 72 -0.53 -7.61 -23.74
N LYS A 73 -1.86 -7.83 -23.76
CA LYS A 73 -2.49 -9.12 -23.43
C LYS A 73 -1.99 -9.71 -22.09
N PRO A 74 -2.05 -8.94 -20.97
CA PRO A 74 -1.54 -9.37 -19.67
C PRO A 74 -2.15 -10.69 -19.18
N ASP A 75 -1.35 -11.51 -18.49
CA ASP A 75 -1.76 -12.72 -17.77
C ASP A 75 -2.31 -12.41 -16.37
N GLY A 76 -1.93 -11.25 -15.82
CA GLY A 76 -2.35 -10.81 -14.50
C GLY A 76 -2.26 -9.31 -14.36
N ILE A 77 -3.12 -8.77 -13.50
CA ILE A 77 -3.17 -7.35 -13.16
C ILE A 77 -3.14 -7.25 -11.64
N PHE A 78 -2.20 -6.48 -11.10
CA PHE A 78 -2.24 -6.03 -9.71
C PHE A 78 -2.77 -4.59 -9.68
N ASN A 79 -3.92 -4.37 -9.04
CA ASN A 79 -4.49 -3.05 -8.88
C ASN A 79 -4.06 -2.41 -7.55
N LEU A 80 -3.00 -1.60 -7.57
CA LEU A 80 -2.52 -0.83 -6.40
C LEU A 80 -2.74 0.68 -6.52
N ALA A 81 -3.14 1.19 -7.69
CA ALA A 81 -3.40 2.62 -7.88
C ALA A 81 -4.56 3.10 -7.00
N ALA A 82 -4.28 4.03 -6.09
CA ALA A 82 -5.24 4.64 -5.18
C ALA A 82 -4.69 5.93 -4.59
N GLU A 83 -5.58 6.79 -4.08
CA GLU A 83 -5.24 7.75 -3.02
C GLU A 83 -5.26 7.02 -1.67
N THR A 84 -4.23 7.22 -0.84
CA THR A 84 -3.99 6.35 0.33
C THR A 84 -3.77 7.05 1.66
N HIS A 85 -3.80 8.39 1.71
CA HIS A 85 -3.51 9.13 2.93
C HIS A 85 -4.77 9.54 3.68
N VAL A 86 -5.03 8.91 4.83
CA VAL A 86 -6.21 9.22 5.67
C VAL A 86 -6.33 10.72 5.95
N ASP A 87 -5.26 11.38 6.38
CA ASP A 87 -5.35 12.79 6.74
C ASP A 87 -5.62 13.70 5.52
N ARG A 88 -5.22 13.30 4.31
CA ARG A 88 -5.60 14.02 3.07
C ARG A 88 -7.06 13.80 2.70
N SER A 89 -7.58 12.62 3.03
CA SER A 89 -9.00 12.29 2.79
C SER A 89 -9.92 13.10 3.71
N ILE A 90 -9.44 13.47 4.90
CA ILE A 90 -10.12 14.41 5.81
C ILE A 90 -10.07 15.82 5.20
N ASP A 91 -8.88 16.29 4.82
CA ASP A 91 -8.74 17.65 4.27
C ASP A 91 -9.42 17.85 2.90
N GLY A 92 -9.71 16.76 2.16
CA GLY A 92 -10.27 16.80 0.82
C GLY A 92 -10.60 15.39 0.29
N PRO A 93 -11.85 14.91 0.46
CA PRO A 93 -12.22 13.53 0.12
C PRO A 93 -12.44 13.28 -1.37
N HIS A 94 -12.72 14.32 -2.17
CA HIS A 94 -13.09 14.17 -3.59
C HIS A 94 -12.10 13.32 -4.43
N PRO A 95 -10.76 13.50 -4.33
CA PRO A 95 -9.81 12.64 -5.03
C PRO A 95 -9.90 11.16 -4.67
N PHE A 96 -10.35 10.80 -3.47
CA PHE A 96 -10.50 9.41 -3.03
C PHE A 96 -11.71 8.76 -3.71
N ILE A 97 -12.82 9.49 -3.87
CA ILE A 97 -13.98 9.02 -4.63
C ILE A 97 -13.60 8.78 -6.09
N ILE A 98 -12.97 9.76 -6.75
CA ILE A 98 -12.59 9.65 -8.16
C ILE A 98 -11.56 8.55 -8.40
N ASN A 99 -10.50 8.47 -7.60
CA ASN A 99 -9.42 7.53 -7.89
C ASN A 99 -9.73 6.12 -7.38
N ASN A 100 -10.30 5.97 -6.19
CA ASN A 100 -10.45 4.65 -5.57
C ASN A 100 -11.73 3.96 -6.04
N ILE A 101 -12.85 4.71 -6.13
CA ILE A 101 -14.14 4.16 -6.56
C ILE A 101 -14.24 4.18 -8.09
N ASN A 102 -14.28 5.37 -8.71
CA ASN A 102 -14.50 5.48 -10.16
C ASN A 102 -13.34 4.87 -10.96
N GLY A 103 -12.11 4.98 -10.45
CA GLY A 103 -10.94 4.35 -11.05
C GLY A 103 -11.02 2.82 -11.02
N THR A 104 -11.47 2.23 -9.91
CA THR A 104 -11.68 0.78 -9.82
C THR A 104 -12.83 0.32 -10.71
N PHE A 105 -13.93 1.06 -10.75
CA PHE A 105 -15.04 0.79 -11.68
C PHE A 105 -14.57 0.81 -13.14
N SER A 106 -13.83 1.84 -13.55
CA SER A 106 -13.27 1.96 -14.91
C SER A 106 -12.35 0.78 -15.26
N LEU A 107 -11.50 0.38 -14.30
CA LEU A 107 -10.64 -0.79 -14.44
C LEU A 107 -11.45 -2.09 -14.60
N LEU A 108 -12.49 -2.28 -13.79
CA LEU A 108 -13.36 -3.46 -13.84
C LEU A 108 -14.10 -3.56 -15.17
N GLU A 109 -14.62 -2.45 -15.70
CA GLU A 109 -15.26 -2.44 -17.02
C GLU A 109 -14.28 -2.78 -18.15
N CYS A 110 -13.05 -2.25 -18.10
CA CYS A 110 -12.01 -2.63 -19.04
C CYS A 110 -11.64 -4.12 -18.91
N PHE A 111 -11.53 -4.61 -17.67
CA PHE A 111 -11.19 -6.00 -17.40
C PHE A 111 -12.30 -6.97 -17.81
N ARG A 112 -13.57 -6.61 -17.63
CA ARG A 112 -14.74 -7.37 -18.10
C ARG A 112 -14.77 -7.54 -19.60
N LYS A 113 -14.45 -6.47 -20.35
CA LYS A 113 -14.32 -6.55 -21.81
C LYS A 113 -13.12 -7.40 -22.21
N TYR A 114 -12.00 -7.24 -21.51
CA TYR A 114 -10.77 -7.96 -21.79
C TYR A 114 -10.80 -9.45 -21.43
N SER A 115 -11.55 -9.85 -20.39
CA SER A 115 -11.68 -11.26 -19.99
C SER A 115 -12.33 -12.12 -21.07
N LYS A 116 -13.13 -11.52 -21.98
CA LYS A 116 -13.64 -12.18 -23.19
C LYS A 116 -12.51 -12.51 -24.19
N ILE A 117 -11.45 -11.71 -24.23
CA ILE A 117 -10.27 -11.89 -25.09
C ILE A 117 -9.28 -12.88 -24.45
N LYS A 118 -9.08 -12.79 -23.13
CA LYS A 118 -8.18 -13.68 -22.39
C LYS A 118 -8.81 -14.16 -21.07
N LYS A 119 -9.54 -15.26 -21.14
CA LYS A 119 -10.31 -15.84 -20.02
C LYS A 119 -9.48 -16.15 -18.78
N ASN A 120 -8.23 -16.56 -18.96
CA ASN A 120 -7.34 -16.96 -17.86
C ASN A 120 -6.62 -15.80 -17.17
N SER A 121 -6.80 -14.55 -17.62
CA SER A 121 -6.21 -13.39 -16.94
C SER A 121 -6.82 -13.23 -15.54
N LYS A 122 -5.99 -12.89 -14.56
CA LYS A 122 -6.43 -12.63 -13.17
C LYS A 122 -6.31 -11.15 -12.82
N LEU A 123 -7.25 -10.62 -12.05
CA LEU A 123 -7.14 -9.31 -11.40
C LEU A 123 -7.01 -9.49 -9.89
N ILE A 124 -5.89 -9.04 -9.32
CA ILE A 124 -5.69 -8.99 -7.88
C ILE A 124 -5.93 -7.54 -7.45
N HIS A 125 -6.98 -7.33 -6.66
CA HIS A 125 -7.31 -6.03 -6.09
C HIS A 125 -6.66 -5.90 -4.71
N ILE A 126 -5.78 -4.91 -4.56
CA ILE A 126 -5.09 -4.66 -3.29
C ILE A 126 -5.89 -3.62 -2.52
N SER A 127 -6.30 -3.99 -1.32
CA SER A 127 -7.06 -3.20 -0.37
C SER A 127 -6.38 -3.24 1.00
N THR A 128 -7.10 -2.80 2.03
CA THR A 128 -6.54 -2.45 3.34
C THR A 128 -7.37 -3.07 4.46
N ASP A 129 -6.77 -3.27 5.62
CA ASP A 129 -7.45 -3.64 6.87
C ASP A 129 -8.41 -2.57 7.39
N GLU A 130 -8.15 -1.30 7.09
CA GLU A 130 -8.99 -0.16 7.50
C GLU A 130 -10.46 -0.26 7.02
N VAL A 131 -10.78 -1.13 6.04
CA VAL A 131 -12.17 -1.39 5.63
C VAL A 131 -13.00 -2.02 6.75
N TYR A 132 -12.34 -2.74 7.66
CA TYR A 132 -12.98 -3.38 8.82
C TYR A 132 -13.24 -2.40 9.97
N GLY A 133 -12.66 -1.20 9.94
CA GLY A 133 -12.73 -0.22 11.03
C GLY A 133 -11.94 -0.64 12.28
N ASP A 134 -12.30 -0.04 13.41
CA ASP A 134 -11.65 -0.29 14.69
C ASP A 134 -11.94 -1.70 15.25
N VAL A 135 -10.89 -2.44 15.59
CA VAL A 135 -10.96 -3.81 16.13
C VAL A 135 -10.42 -3.81 17.56
N LEU A 136 -11.29 -3.50 18.52
CA LEU A 136 -10.91 -3.39 19.94
C LEU A 136 -10.57 -4.74 20.60
N LYS A 137 -11.23 -5.82 20.18
CA LYS A 137 -11.02 -7.19 20.68
C LYS A 137 -10.81 -8.15 19.51
N GLY A 138 -9.97 -9.17 19.70
CA GLY A 138 -9.72 -10.19 18.68
C GLY A 138 -8.98 -9.67 17.45
N ARG A 139 -9.27 -10.25 16.28
CA ARG A 139 -8.69 -9.93 14.97
C ARG A 139 -9.74 -10.10 13.86
N SER A 140 -9.79 -9.21 12.89
CA SER A 140 -10.73 -9.29 11.76
C SER A 140 -10.30 -10.37 10.75
N HIS A 141 -11.18 -11.33 10.49
CA HIS A 141 -11.03 -12.30 9.40
C HIS A 141 -11.76 -11.80 8.14
N GLU A 142 -11.68 -12.54 7.04
CA GLU A 142 -12.17 -12.08 5.73
C GLU A 142 -13.70 -11.87 5.66
N ASN A 143 -14.46 -12.47 6.57
CA ASN A 143 -15.92 -12.32 6.68
C ASN A 143 -16.32 -11.29 7.75
N HIS A 144 -15.37 -10.59 8.36
CA HIS A 144 -15.66 -9.54 9.32
C HIS A 144 -16.40 -8.39 8.61
N PRO A 145 -17.44 -7.79 9.23
CA PRO A 145 -18.20 -6.73 8.60
C PRO A 145 -17.32 -5.52 8.30
N TYR A 146 -17.64 -4.82 7.22
CA TYR A 146 -16.98 -3.57 6.88
C TYR A 146 -17.57 -2.45 7.75
N LYS A 147 -16.70 -1.63 8.33
CA LYS A 147 -17.09 -0.50 9.18
C LYS A 147 -16.05 0.63 9.09
N PRO A 148 -15.79 1.18 7.90
CA PRO A 148 -14.70 2.14 7.68
C PRO A 148 -14.95 3.47 8.41
N SER A 149 -13.93 4.01 9.08
CA SER A 149 -14.02 5.24 9.89
C SER A 149 -13.56 6.52 9.19
N SER A 150 -13.08 6.44 7.95
CA SER A 150 -12.57 7.61 7.20
C SER A 150 -12.98 7.60 5.73
N PRO A 151 -12.97 8.75 5.03
CA PRO A 151 -13.27 8.80 3.59
C PRO A 151 -12.33 7.91 2.77
N TYR A 152 -11.05 7.81 3.15
CA TYR A 152 -10.12 6.84 2.55
C TYR A 152 -10.62 5.41 2.71
N ALA A 153 -10.86 4.96 3.95
CA ALA A 153 -11.26 3.59 4.22
C ALA A 153 -12.61 3.25 3.56
N ALA A 154 -13.56 4.20 3.58
CA ALA A 154 -14.85 4.07 2.92
C ALA A 154 -14.70 3.90 1.41
N SER A 155 -13.84 4.69 0.77
CA SER A 155 -13.57 4.56 -0.66
C SER A 155 -12.94 3.21 -1.04
N LYS A 156 -12.11 2.62 -0.16
CA LYS A 156 -11.52 1.29 -0.34
C LYS A 156 -12.52 0.18 -0.10
N ALA A 157 -13.37 0.31 0.91
CA ALA A 157 -14.50 -0.59 1.14
C ALA A 157 -15.44 -0.62 -0.09
N SER A 158 -15.78 0.54 -0.66
CA SER A 158 -16.58 0.63 -1.88
C SER A 158 -15.89 -0.05 -3.08
N SER A 159 -14.57 0.11 -3.23
CA SER A 159 -13.84 -0.57 -4.31
C SER A 159 -13.87 -2.09 -4.16
N ASP A 160 -13.78 -2.61 -2.93
CA ASP A 160 -13.87 -4.04 -2.65
C ASP A 160 -15.27 -4.59 -3.00
N HIS A 161 -16.34 -3.86 -2.65
CA HIS A 161 -17.71 -4.21 -3.03
C HIS A 161 -17.91 -4.24 -4.55
N LEU A 162 -17.37 -3.26 -5.28
CA LEU A 162 -17.40 -3.26 -6.75
C LEU A 162 -16.68 -4.47 -7.34
N VAL A 163 -15.49 -4.81 -6.84
CA VAL A 163 -14.75 -5.96 -7.35
C VAL A 163 -15.53 -7.25 -7.10
N PHE A 164 -16.06 -7.44 -5.89
CA PHE A 164 -16.79 -8.65 -5.54
C PHE A 164 -18.11 -8.78 -6.29
N SER A 165 -18.86 -7.69 -6.47
CA SER A 165 -20.09 -7.71 -7.28
C SER A 165 -19.79 -8.10 -8.73
N TYR A 166 -18.67 -7.65 -9.31
CA TYR A 166 -18.26 -8.05 -10.65
C TYR A 166 -17.84 -9.52 -10.74
N VAL A 167 -17.29 -10.10 -9.67
CA VAL A 167 -17.09 -11.55 -9.61
C VAL A 167 -18.43 -12.28 -9.63
N ARG A 168 -19.40 -11.84 -8.81
CA ARG A 168 -20.71 -12.49 -8.68
C ARG A 168 -21.56 -12.37 -9.94
N THR A 169 -21.67 -11.17 -10.49
CA THR A 169 -22.56 -10.85 -11.61
C THR A 169 -21.98 -11.24 -12.96
N PHE A 170 -20.67 -11.02 -13.16
CA PHE A 170 -20.03 -11.23 -14.48
C PHE A 170 -19.01 -12.36 -14.48
N ASN A 171 -18.92 -13.14 -13.39
CA ASN A 171 -18.01 -14.27 -13.26
C ASN A 171 -16.53 -13.92 -13.47
N LEU A 172 -16.12 -12.68 -13.16
CA LEU A 172 -14.74 -12.23 -13.40
C LEU A 172 -13.73 -12.93 -12.49
N ASN A 173 -12.54 -13.20 -13.03
CA ASN A 173 -11.44 -13.83 -12.30
C ASN A 173 -10.68 -12.80 -11.45
N CYS A 174 -11.38 -12.25 -10.45
CA CYS A 174 -10.83 -11.29 -9.50
C CYS A 174 -10.60 -11.92 -8.12
N ILE A 175 -9.63 -11.40 -7.39
CA ILE A 175 -9.29 -11.77 -6.02
C ILE A 175 -9.06 -10.48 -5.24
N ILE A 176 -9.53 -10.39 -4.00
CA ILE A 176 -9.31 -9.24 -3.13
C ILE A 176 -8.30 -9.61 -2.05
N THR A 177 -7.38 -8.70 -1.73
CA THR A 177 -6.46 -8.85 -0.59
C THR A 177 -6.55 -7.63 0.31
N ASN A 178 -6.78 -7.82 1.60
CA ASN A 178 -6.77 -6.75 2.60
C ASN A 178 -5.51 -6.89 3.45
N CYS A 179 -4.56 -5.97 3.34
CA CYS A 179 -3.30 -6.04 4.08
C CYS A 179 -3.26 -5.08 5.27
N SER A 180 -2.42 -5.40 6.25
CA SER A 180 -2.13 -4.49 7.37
C SER A 180 -1.19 -3.35 6.96
N ASN A 181 -0.82 -2.46 7.90
CA ASN A 181 0.11 -1.37 7.63
C ASN A 181 1.45 -1.88 7.11
N ASN A 182 1.78 -1.45 5.89
CA ASN A 182 3.05 -1.76 5.27
C ASN A 182 4.13 -0.78 5.71
N TYR A 183 5.37 -1.24 5.78
CA TYR A 183 6.54 -0.40 5.99
C TYR A 183 7.77 -0.94 5.27
N GLY A 184 8.71 -0.05 4.93
CA GLY A 184 9.91 -0.43 4.19
C GLY A 184 10.49 0.65 3.30
N PRO A 185 11.46 0.26 2.45
CA PRO A 185 12.02 1.10 1.40
C PRO A 185 10.96 1.76 0.51
N ARG A 186 11.17 3.01 0.08
CA ARG A 186 10.31 3.74 -0.89
C ARG A 186 8.93 4.15 -0.37
N GLN A 187 8.71 4.12 0.94
CA GLN A 187 7.47 4.63 1.54
C GLN A 187 7.47 6.17 1.54
N HIS A 188 6.34 6.79 1.18
CA HIS A 188 6.26 8.25 1.18
C HIS A 188 6.33 8.79 2.63
N PRO A 189 7.11 9.85 2.92
CA PRO A 189 7.34 10.37 4.27
C PRO A 189 6.18 11.16 4.89
N GLU A 190 4.99 11.00 4.33
CA GLU A 190 3.74 11.40 5.00
C GLU A 190 3.30 10.32 6.01
N LYS A 191 3.74 9.07 5.81
CA LYS A 191 3.45 7.95 6.73
C LYS A 191 4.38 7.97 7.94
N LEU A 192 3.91 7.39 9.05
CA LEU A 192 4.57 7.42 10.36
C LEU A 192 6.06 7.07 10.29
N ILE A 193 6.41 5.83 9.92
CA ILE A 193 7.81 5.35 9.94
C ILE A 193 8.76 6.23 9.11
N PRO A 194 8.52 6.49 7.82
CA PRO A 194 9.43 7.31 7.02
C PRO A 194 9.47 8.78 7.45
N LYS A 195 8.39 9.32 8.03
CA LYS A 195 8.36 10.65 8.65
C LYS A 195 9.26 10.71 9.89
N LEU A 196 9.18 9.70 10.76
CA LEU A 196 10.01 9.62 11.95
C LEU A 196 11.48 9.48 11.58
N ILE A 197 11.82 8.62 10.61
CA ILE A 197 13.19 8.48 10.12
C ILE A 197 13.69 9.80 9.53
N TYR A 198 12.90 10.47 8.70
CA TYR A 198 13.24 11.79 8.18
C TYR A 198 13.55 12.78 9.32
N ASN A 199 12.71 12.84 10.35
CA ASN A 199 12.91 13.74 11.47
C ASN A 199 14.16 13.38 12.29
N ILE A 200 14.44 12.10 12.52
CA ILE A 200 15.69 11.63 13.16
C ILE A 200 16.90 12.14 12.38
N LEU A 201 16.93 11.90 11.07
CA LEU A 201 18.07 12.25 10.20
C LEU A 201 18.27 13.77 10.05
N ASN A 202 17.26 14.58 10.37
CA ASN A 202 17.28 16.04 10.24
C ASN A 202 17.27 16.76 11.61
N ASN A 203 17.56 16.05 12.71
CA ASN A 203 17.54 16.58 14.07
C ASN A 203 16.23 17.33 14.41
N LYS A 204 15.09 16.67 14.18
CA LYS A 204 13.74 17.20 14.45
C LYS A 204 12.99 16.32 15.48
N PRO A 205 12.02 16.88 16.23
CA PRO A 205 11.15 16.11 17.11
C PRO A 205 10.33 15.06 16.37
N LEU A 206 9.92 13.99 17.06
CA LEU A 206 9.13 12.89 16.52
C LEU A 206 7.64 13.10 16.85
N PRO A 207 6.81 13.59 15.91
CA PRO A 207 5.41 13.88 16.19
C PRO A 207 4.61 12.58 16.35
N ILE A 208 3.99 12.39 17.52
CA ILE A 208 3.12 11.26 17.81
C ILE A 208 1.73 11.77 18.16
N TYR A 209 0.70 11.26 17.47
CA TYR A 209 -0.68 11.71 17.63
C TYR A 209 -1.27 11.22 18.95
N GLY A 210 -2.00 12.11 19.63
CA GLY A 210 -2.65 11.83 20.91
C GLY A 210 -1.62 11.38 21.94
N ASN A 211 -1.91 10.25 22.59
CA ASN A 211 -1.01 9.61 23.56
C ASN A 211 -0.12 8.51 22.95
N GLY A 212 -0.16 8.32 21.63
CA GLY A 212 0.66 7.31 20.93
C GLY A 212 0.27 5.85 21.18
N LYS A 213 -0.84 5.57 21.87
CA LYS A 213 -1.28 4.21 22.21
C LYS A 213 -2.11 3.53 21.13
N ASN A 214 -2.22 4.13 19.94
CA ASN A 214 -2.92 3.50 18.81
C ASN A 214 -2.10 2.31 18.31
N TYR A 215 -2.76 1.16 18.22
CA TYR A 215 -2.16 -0.10 17.80
C TYR A 215 -2.38 -0.33 16.31
N ARG A 216 -1.31 -0.74 15.64
CA ARG A 216 -1.33 -1.11 14.23
C ARG A 216 -0.61 -2.44 14.07
N GLU A 217 -1.00 -3.19 13.05
CA GLU A 217 -0.29 -4.39 12.65
C GLU A 217 0.66 -4.04 11.51
N TRP A 218 1.94 -4.37 11.68
CA TRP A 218 2.98 -3.97 10.72
C TRP A 218 3.51 -5.16 9.95
N ILE A 219 3.56 -5.03 8.62
CA ILE A 219 4.15 -6.01 7.71
C ILE A 219 5.23 -5.35 6.84
N TYR A 220 6.37 -6.03 6.71
CA TYR A 220 7.44 -5.56 5.85
C TYR A 220 7.02 -5.65 4.38
N VAL A 221 7.33 -4.62 3.58
CA VAL A 221 6.79 -4.50 2.21
C VAL A 221 7.15 -5.66 1.29
N ASP A 222 8.35 -6.24 1.45
CA ASP A 222 8.78 -7.38 0.65
C ASP A 222 7.95 -8.63 0.97
N ASP A 223 7.60 -8.85 2.25
CA ASP A 223 6.73 -9.95 2.68
C ASP A 223 5.32 -9.82 2.08
N HIS A 224 4.77 -8.61 2.06
CA HIS A 224 3.48 -8.34 1.41
C HIS A 224 3.58 -8.61 -0.11
N CYS A 225 4.63 -8.13 -0.78
CA CYS A 225 4.81 -8.36 -2.21
C CYS A 225 4.95 -9.86 -2.53
N GLU A 226 5.67 -10.63 -1.72
CA GLU A 226 5.72 -12.09 -1.83
C GLU A 226 4.34 -12.75 -1.68
N ALA A 227 3.51 -12.25 -0.76
CA ALA A 227 2.14 -12.71 -0.56
C ALA A 227 1.30 -12.50 -1.83
N LEU A 228 1.35 -11.29 -2.41
CA LEU A 228 0.63 -10.94 -3.63
C LEU A 228 1.01 -11.84 -4.80
N ILE A 229 2.30 -12.14 -4.96
CA ILE A 229 2.78 -13.05 -6.01
C ILE A 229 2.26 -14.48 -5.79
N LYS A 230 2.22 -14.95 -4.54
CA LYS A 230 1.63 -16.26 -4.23
C LYS A 230 0.12 -16.27 -4.46
N VAL A 231 -0.59 -15.20 -4.14
CA VAL A 231 -2.03 -15.04 -4.43
C VAL A 231 -2.29 -15.04 -5.93
N LEU A 232 -1.48 -14.36 -6.75
CA LEU A 232 -1.60 -14.44 -8.21
C LEU A 232 -1.50 -15.89 -8.72
N LYS A 233 -0.54 -16.66 -8.17
CA LYS A 233 -0.29 -18.04 -8.59
C LYS A 233 -1.36 -19.02 -8.09
N LYS A 234 -1.71 -18.97 -6.80
CA LYS A 234 -2.50 -20.01 -6.11
C LYS A 234 -3.89 -19.55 -5.63
N GLY A 235 -4.14 -18.25 -5.62
CA GLY A 235 -5.41 -17.67 -5.18
C GLY A 235 -6.57 -18.12 -6.06
N LYS A 236 -7.72 -18.33 -5.41
CA LYS A 236 -8.97 -18.71 -6.07
C LYS A 236 -9.82 -17.48 -6.37
N LYS A 237 -10.53 -17.52 -7.51
CA LYS A 237 -11.48 -16.50 -7.94
C LYS A 237 -12.53 -16.23 -6.85
N GLY A 238 -12.82 -14.97 -6.60
CA GLY A 238 -13.85 -14.53 -5.65
C GLY A 238 -13.46 -14.59 -4.18
N GLU A 239 -12.25 -15.09 -3.88
CA GLU A 239 -11.77 -15.12 -2.50
C GLU A 239 -11.21 -13.76 -2.06
N PHE A 240 -11.37 -13.52 -0.77
CA PHE A 240 -10.62 -12.54 0.00
C PHE A 240 -9.46 -13.22 0.72
N TYR A 241 -8.32 -12.54 0.86
CA TYR A 241 -7.20 -12.99 1.68
C TYR A 241 -6.67 -11.83 2.53
N ASN A 242 -6.71 -11.98 3.86
CA ASN A 242 -6.08 -11.05 4.78
C ASN A 242 -4.57 -11.30 4.84
N ILE A 243 -3.77 -10.24 4.74
CA ILE A 243 -2.31 -10.30 4.67
C ILE A 243 -1.68 -9.40 5.72
N GLY A 244 -1.18 -10.01 6.79
CA GLY A 244 -0.51 -9.30 7.88
C GLY A 244 0.47 -10.18 8.64
N SER A 245 1.18 -9.58 9.60
CA SER A 245 2.15 -10.25 10.46
C SER A 245 1.54 -11.02 11.63
N ASN A 246 0.27 -10.76 11.93
CA ASN A 246 -0.44 -11.08 13.16
C ASN A 246 0.19 -10.46 14.44
N ILE A 247 1.03 -9.41 14.31
CA ILE A 247 1.71 -8.75 15.44
C ILE A 247 1.32 -7.27 15.50
N ASN A 248 0.76 -6.85 16.64
CA ASN A 248 0.37 -5.48 16.89
C ASN A 248 1.47 -4.73 17.65
N LEU A 249 1.73 -3.49 17.25
CA LEU A 249 2.61 -2.56 17.94
C LEU A 249 1.93 -1.20 18.01
N ASN A 250 2.17 -0.48 19.10
CA ASN A 250 1.76 0.90 19.24
C ASN A 250 2.81 1.88 18.68
N ASN A 251 2.42 3.15 18.50
CA ASN A 251 3.28 4.15 17.88
C ASN A 251 4.52 4.49 18.74
N ILE A 252 4.43 4.33 20.06
CA ILE A 252 5.57 4.53 20.98
C ILE A 252 6.62 3.43 20.79
N GLU A 253 6.21 2.17 20.70
CA GLU A 253 7.11 1.02 20.47
C GLU A 253 7.89 1.16 19.17
N ILE A 254 7.23 1.62 18.09
CA ILE A 254 7.87 1.90 16.80
C ILE A 254 8.89 3.04 16.95
N SER A 255 8.50 4.13 17.61
CA SER A 255 9.37 5.30 17.81
C SER A 255 10.62 4.93 18.60
N ASN A 256 10.45 4.18 19.69
CA ASN A 256 11.55 3.70 20.53
C ASN A 256 12.48 2.74 19.76
N SER A 257 11.91 1.87 18.91
CA SER A 257 12.71 0.98 18.04
C SER A 257 13.59 1.78 17.08
N LEU A 258 13.04 2.82 16.44
CA LEU A 258 13.79 3.71 15.55
C LEU A 258 14.88 4.50 16.30
N LEU A 259 14.58 5.04 17.49
CA LEU A 259 15.57 5.72 18.33
C LEU A 259 16.72 4.79 18.73
N LYS A 260 16.43 3.54 19.09
CA LYS A 260 17.44 2.54 19.44
C LYS A 260 18.35 2.21 18.25
N ILE A 261 17.79 2.11 17.04
CA ILE A 261 18.58 1.93 15.81
C ILE A 261 19.43 3.17 15.53
N ALA A 262 18.84 4.37 15.61
CA ALA A 262 19.53 5.62 15.33
C ALA A 262 20.74 5.83 16.25
N LYS A 263 20.60 5.62 17.56
CA LYS A 263 21.69 5.70 18.55
C LYS A 263 22.89 4.79 18.22
N LYS A 264 22.65 3.67 17.54
CA LYS A 264 23.70 2.71 17.14
C LYS A 264 24.28 2.99 15.76
N THR A 265 23.65 3.84 14.95
CA THR A 265 23.96 3.98 13.53
C THR A 265 24.47 5.37 13.17
N ILE A 266 24.06 6.40 13.91
CA ILE A 266 24.43 7.80 13.66
C ILE A 266 24.68 8.54 14.98
N ASN A 267 25.37 9.68 14.91
CA ASN A 267 25.40 10.62 16.02
C ASN A 267 24.03 11.29 16.17
N LEU A 268 23.30 10.98 17.24
CA LEU A 268 21.92 11.41 17.43
C LEU A 268 21.85 12.85 17.92
N GLY A 269 21.14 13.71 17.18
CA GLY A 269 20.94 15.10 17.57
C GLY A 269 20.05 15.28 18.81
N ASN A 270 20.31 16.34 19.58
CA ASN A 270 19.64 16.66 20.84
C ASN A 270 18.13 17.00 20.72
N LYS A 271 17.64 17.36 19.52
CA LYS A 271 16.22 17.67 19.29
C LYS A 271 15.39 16.42 18.98
N VAL A 272 16.03 15.26 18.79
CA VAL A 272 15.36 14.01 18.40
C VAL A 272 14.72 13.35 19.63
N LYS A 273 13.50 13.77 19.95
CA LYS A 273 12.68 13.23 21.04
C LYS A 273 11.21 13.13 20.63
N ILE A 274 10.49 12.21 21.26
CA ILE A 274 9.04 12.08 21.08
C ILE A 274 8.37 13.38 21.51
N LYS A 275 7.48 13.89 20.67
CA LYS A 275 6.62 15.03 20.94
C LYS A 275 5.18 14.66 20.62
N PHE A 276 4.34 14.64 21.65
CA PHE A 276 2.91 14.44 21.45
C PHE A 276 2.29 15.66 20.77
N VAL A 277 1.37 15.41 19.85
CA VAL A 277 0.62 16.44 19.12
C VAL A 277 -0.86 16.08 19.12
N LYS A 278 -1.74 17.06 18.89
CA LYS A 278 -3.20 16.85 18.80
C LYS A 278 -3.50 15.63 17.91
N ASP A 279 -4.43 14.78 18.35
CA ASP A 279 -4.82 13.60 17.58
C ASP A 279 -5.54 14.00 16.28
N ARG A 280 -5.69 13.03 15.36
CA ARG A 280 -6.50 13.22 14.15
C ARG A 280 -7.97 12.88 14.43
N PRO A 281 -8.93 13.48 13.71
CA PRO A 281 -10.34 13.12 13.80
C PRO A 281 -10.60 11.68 13.39
N GLY A 282 -11.52 10.99 14.07
CA GLY A 282 -11.93 9.62 13.73
C GLY A 282 -10.79 8.60 13.77
N HIS A 283 -9.78 8.80 14.62
CA HIS A 283 -8.62 7.92 14.67
C HIS A 283 -8.96 6.56 15.28
N ASP A 284 -9.09 5.53 14.44
CA ASP A 284 -9.24 4.15 14.91
C ASP A 284 -8.12 3.76 15.88
N ILE A 285 -8.48 3.16 17.01
CA ILE A 285 -7.55 2.86 18.09
C ILE A 285 -6.70 1.65 17.73
N ARG A 286 -7.28 0.61 17.12
CA ARG A 286 -6.59 -0.65 16.86
C ARG A 286 -7.03 -1.31 15.56
N TYR A 287 -6.05 -1.61 14.70
CA TYR A 287 -6.25 -2.55 13.59
C TYR A 287 -5.52 -3.86 13.84
N ALA A 288 -6.18 -5.00 13.62
CA ALA A 288 -5.58 -6.32 13.78
C ALA A 288 -6.24 -7.34 12.84
N LEU A 289 -5.48 -7.84 11.87
CA LEU A 289 -5.93 -8.82 10.89
C LEU A 289 -5.69 -10.26 11.35
N ASN A 290 -6.61 -11.14 11.01
CA ASN A 290 -6.42 -12.58 11.08
C ASN A 290 -5.95 -13.12 9.72
N SER A 291 -4.65 -13.40 9.58
CA SER A 291 -4.07 -13.93 8.32
C SER A 291 -4.07 -15.47 8.23
N ASN A 292 -4.92 -16.18 8.98
CA ASN A 292 -4.90 -17.65 9.00
C ASN A 292 -5.33 -18.29 7.68
N LYS A 293 -6.25 -17.67 6.94
CA LYS A 293 -6.74 -18.21 5.66
C LYS A 293 -5.63 -18.27 4.62
N ILE A 294 -4.87 -17.19 4.44
CA ILE A 294 -3.75 -17.18 3.48
C ILE A 294 -2.64 -18.16 3.90
N LYS A 295 -2.38 -18.30 5.21
CA LYS A 295 -1.44 -19.31 5.73
C LYS A 295 -1.85 -20.73 5.33
N LYS A 296 -3.10 -21.10 5.57
CA LYS A 296 -3.64 -22.44 5.29
C LYS A 296 -3.85 -22.72 3.80
N LYS A 297 -4.45 -21.78 3.06
CA LYS A 297 -4.89 -22.03 1.66
C LYS A 297 -3.82 -21.70 0.62
N ILE A 298 -2.90 -20.78 0.91
CA ILE A 298 -1.86 -20.34 -0.04
C ILE A 298 -0.46 -20.81 0.39
N GLY A 299 -0.27 -21.13 1.68
CA GLY A 299 1.05 -21.50 2.22
C GLY A 299 1.98 -20.29 2.29
N TRP A 300 1.46 -19.11 2.62
CA TRP A 300 2.26 -17.90 2.84
C TRP A 300 2.32 -17.55 4.34
N LYS A 301 3.50 -17.15 4.80
CA LYS A 301 3.74 -16.57 6.12
C LYS A 301 4.77 -15.45 5.96
N PRO A 302 4.72 -14.38 6.78
CA PRO A 302 5.77 -13.38 6.80
C PRO A 302 7.10 -14.02 7.20
N LYS A 303 8.20 -13.55 6.61
CA LYS A 303 9.55 -14.03 6.89
C LYS A 303 10.35 -13.02 7.72
N THR A 304 10.07 -11.74 7.56
CA THR A 304 10.83 -10.66 8.19
C THR A 304 10.29 -10.39 9.59
N LYS A 305 11.15 -10.52 10.61
CA LYS A 305 10.84 -10.08 11.96
C LYS A 305 10.79 -8.55 12.01
N PHE A 306 9.91 -7.97 12.84
CA PHE A 306 9.73 -6.52 12.91
C PHE A 306 11.05 -5.76 13.12
N ILE A 307 11.86 -6.19 14.11
CA ILE A 307 13.15 -5.56 14.46
C ILE A 307 14.14 -5.55 13.28
N GLU A 308 14.18 -6.62 12.50
CA GLU A 308 15.02 -6.71 11.31
C GLU A 308 14.49 -5.78 10.22
N GLY A 309 13.19 -5.86 9.91
CA GLY A 309 12.57 -5.02 8.90
C GLY A 309 12.70 -3.53 9.20
N ILE A 310 12.53 -3.11 10.47
CA ILE A 310 12.59 -1.69 10.84
C ILE A 310 14.03 -1.17 10.80
N LYS A 311 15.02 -2.02 11.12
CA LYS A 311 16.45 -1.73 10.88
C LYS A 311 16.73 -1.56 9.39
N ASN A 312 16.33 -2.53 8.56
CA ASN A 312 16.53 -2.45 7.10
C ASN A 312 15.86 -1.22 6.49
N THR A 313 14.68 -0.86 7.01
CA THR A 313 13.98 0.36 6.63
C THR A 313 14.80 1.61 6.97
N PHE A 314 15.28 1.72 8.21
CA PHE A 314 16.10 2.86 8.65
C PHE A 314 17.36 3.01 7.79
N ILE A 315 18.10 1.92 7.60
CA ILE A 315 19.33 1.90 6.78
C ILE A 315 19.03 2.31 5.34
N TRP A 316 17.93 1.82 4.75
CA TRP A 316 17.56 2.23 3.40
C TRP A 316 17.39 3.75 3.27
N TYR A 317 16.70 4.41 4.20
CA TYR A 317 16.56 5.88 4.16
C TYR A 317 17.86 6.62 4.46
N LEU A 318 18.71 6.06 5.33
CA LEU A 318 20.03 6.61 5.62
C LEU A 318 20.92 6.63 4.37
N ASP A 319 20.89 5.55 3.59
CA ASP A 319 21.70 5.36 2.38
C ASP A 319 21.06 6.01 1.14
N ASN A 320 19.76 6.31 1.19
CA ASN A 320 18.99 6.88 0.06
C ASN A 320 18.47 8.29 0.38
N ARG A 321 19.30 9.17 0.97
CA ARG A 321 18.90 10.55 1.32
C ARG A 321 18.35 11.35 0.13
N GLU A 322 18.85 11.07 -1.07
CA GLU A 322 18.35 11.64 -2.33
C GLU A 322 16.86 11.36 -2.58
N TYR A 323 16.30 10.30 -2.00
CA TYR A 323 14.87 10.01 -2.07
C TYR A 323 14.04 11.19 -1.58
N TYR A 324 14.45 11.82 -0.47
CA TYR A 324 13.73 12.96 0.10
C TYR A 324 13.84 14.22 -0.77
N LYS A 325 14.94 14.42 -1.50
CA LYS A 325 15.13 15.59 -2.38
C LYS A 325 14.14 15.59 -3.54
N ASN A 326 13.68 14.42 -3.97
CA ASN A 326 12.68 14.25 -5.02
C ASN A 326 11.24 14.52 -4.53
N ILE A 327 11.05 14.85 -3.25
CA ILE A 327 9.75 15.09 -2.63
C ILE A 327 9.71 16.54 -2.13
N SER A 328 8.66 17.27 -2.51
CA SER A 328 8.46 18.64 -2.03
C SER A 328 8.51 18.68 -0.50
N LYS A 329 9.34 19.59 0.07
CA LYS A 329 9.45 19.76 1.53
C LYS A 329 8.08 19.90 2.19
N LYS A 330 7.14 20.61 1.56
CA LYS A 330 5.76 20.81 2.05
C LYS A 330 5.02 19.47 2.25
N ASN A 331 5.20 18.51 1.33
CA ASN A 331 4.61 17.17 1.42
C ASN A 331 5.28 16.27 2.49
N ILE A 332 6.44 16.68 2.99
CA ILE A 332 7.10 16.01 4.10
C ILE A 332 6.71 16.68 5.41
N THR A 333 6.76 18.01 5.50
CA THR A 333 6.72 18.73 6.79
C THR A 333 5.34 19.15 7.25
N ASN A 334 4.42 19.44 6.33
CA ASN A 334 3.12 20.00 6.70
C ASN A 334 2.28 18.98 7.46
N ARG A 335 1.56 19.46 8.47
CA ARG A 335 0.52 18.69 9.14
C ARG A 335 -0.74 18.70 8.28
N LEU A 336 -1.35 17.54 8.13
CA LEU A 336 -2.58 17.29 7.37
C LEU A 336 -3.67 16.81 8.34
N GLY A 337 -4.93 16.77 7.89
CA GLY A 337 -6.07 16.28 8.66
C GLY A 337 -6.56 17.27 9.72
N ASN A 338 -6.44 18.56 9.42
CA ASN A 338 -6.84 19.65 10.31
C ASN A 338 -8.02 20.46 9.78
N LYS A 339 -8.43 20.28 8.51
CA LYS A 339 -9.57 20.99 7.92
C LYS A 339 -10.86 20.22 8.23
N ILE A 340 -11.49 20.57 9.34
CA ILE A 340 -12.80 20.01 9.76
C ILE A 340 -13.90 21.07 9.60
N ASP A 341 -13.50 22.32 9.33
CA ASP A 341 -14.37 23.50 9.25
C ASP A 341 -14.72 23.83 7.80
#